data_AF-A0A4V0NEM8-F1
#
_entry.id   AF-A0A4V0NEM8-F1
#
_cell.length_a   1.000
_cell.length_b   1.000
_cell.length_c   1.000
_cell.angle_alpha   90.00
_cell.angle_beta   90.00
_cell.angle_gamma   90.00
#
_symmetry.space_group_name_H-M   'P 1'
#
loop_
_entity.id
_entity.type
_entity.pdbx_description
1 polymer ?
#
loop_
_entity_poly.entity_id
_entity_poly.type
_entity_poly.pdbx_seq_one_letter_code
_entity_poly.pdbx_strand_id
1 'polypeptide(L)'
;MDGAARDIFVISDLHLGDGGARDNFDTGKKTPQLRAFLDHVGGEGGELFVLGDLFELWQMNLSLLLVKRRPLLDQLAALRLVYVPGNHDIDLAHFIGTDFLNHPFFRCMRAPFVRELGGKRFRFCHGHETDPFNAGDDPGFGRMLAIFAGIFEDQKGSPLLTSGESVEDVLEQFGESMLTIWKRALATVHRRQGATGDVHPSSALTPAQNPDRLGEHVAGVRAALETGAYDVTVLGHTHKAGRIGGWYFNSGSWTGPRNTFLRISPDGHVRYLEWEDGRAIEREIPVVLPDEGPGRAPVAPGNPVTKAISAARTLFPKPTRPERSRWVLLAQGALAISVGAGVLTISVGQGSAAGWRLLVSAFAAYALVDGALSLLGAPREPPARRLLAQVRGVASLLLGLVVLRRGYVVEAFVILVGVWAFISGALRVAASVVLKGMVESRWLFAAGAGSMLASLVLLMLPASAVLLKLALAGFLCYYGAGQLLAGLFGQRLPRTAGAVSRRT
;
A
#
# COMPACT_ATOMS: atom_id res chain seq x y z
N MET A 1 -33.97 21.00 26.49
CA MET A 1 -34.62 20.65 25.21
C MET A 1 -33.82 19.50 24.59
N ASP A 2 -34.20 18.23 24.55
CA ASP A 2 -35.43 17.51 24.93
C ASP A 2 -35.01 16.10 25.38
N GLY A 3 -35.60 15.61 26.46
CA GLY A 3 -35.39 14.27 27.01
C GLY A 3 -36.27 13.19 26.39
N ALA A 4 -36.76 13.39 25.16
CA ALA A 4 -37.45 12.34 24.42
C ALA A 4 -36.42 11.33 23.89
N ALA A 5 -36.71 10.05 24.06
CA ALA A 5 -35.88 9.00 23.49
C ALA A 5 -36.00 9.05 21.96
N ARG A 6 -34.86 9.03 21.26
CA ARG A 6 -34.75 9.24 19.81
C ARG A 6 -34.21 8.02 19.11
N ASP A 7 -34.56 7.90 17.85
CA ASP A 7 -33.91 6.95 16.96
C ASP A 7 -32.46 7.38 16.71
N ILE A 8 -31.58 6.39 16.69
CA ILE A 8 -30.16 6.54 16.43
C ILE A 8 -29.89 6.00 15.03
N PHE A 9 -29.33 6.85 14.17
CA PHE A 9 -28.85 6.52 12.84
C PHE A 9 -27.36 6.22 12.91
N VAL A 10 -26.93 5.09 12.38
CA VAL A 10 -25.54 4.64 12.47
C VAL A 10 -24.96 4.43 11.08
N ILE A 11 -23.87 5.15 10.79
CA ILE A 11 -23.07 5.02 9.56
C ILE A 11 -21.58 4.85 9.93
N SER A 12 -20.80 4.31 9.01
CA SER A 12 -19.35 4.11 9.15
C SER A 12 -18.70 3.97 7.78
N ASP A 13 -17.36 4.01 7.74
CA ASP A 13 -16.57 3.63 6.57
C ASP A 13 -16.97 4.43 5.32
N LEU A 14 -16.99 5.76 5.45
CA LEU A 14 -17.26 6.69 4.35
C LEU A 14 -15.98 6.95 3.55
N HIS A 15 -14.83 7.00 4.23
CA HIS A 15 -13.53 7.30 3.62
C HIS A 15 -13.59 8.59 2.78
N LEU A 16 -14.17 9.66 3.35
CA LEU A 16 -14.29 10.95 2.68
C LEU A 16 -12.88 11.48 2.36
N GLY A 17 -12.63 11.72 1.08
CA GLY A 17 -11.44 12.44 0.64
C GLY A 17 -11.67 13.94 0.51
N ASP A 18 -10.78 14.58 -0.24
CA ASP A 18 -10.78 16.03 -0.48
C ASP A 18 -11.58 16.44 -1.73
N GLY A 19 -12.37 15.54 -2.32
CA GLY A 19 -13.12 15.74 -3.57
C GLY A 19 -12.24 15.79 -4.82
N GLY A 20 -10.94 15.49 -4.68
CA GLY A 20 -10.00 15.35 -5.78
C GLY A 20 -10.08 14.01 -6.49
N ALA A 21 -9.16 13.77 -7.41
CA ALA A 21 -9.14 12.58 -8.27
C ALA A 21 -8.88 11.25 -7.54
N ARG A 22 -8.40 11.30 -6.29
CA ARG A 22 -8.20 10.13 -5.40
C ARG A 22 -9.40 9.85 -4.51
N ASP A 23 -10.40 10.72 -4.52
CA ASP A 23 -11.54 10.60 -3.62
C ASP A 23 -12.52 9.54 -4.15
N ASN A 24 -12.36 8.32 -3.65
CA ASN A 24 -13.24 7.18 -3.95
C ASN A 24 -14.70 7.50 -3.64
N PHE A 25 -14.96 8.21 -2.53
CA PHE A 25 -16.30 8.56 -2.12
C PHE A 25 -16.99 9.47 -3.14
N ASP A 26 -16.27 10.49 -3.65
CA ASP A 26 -16.86 11.43 -4.62
C ASP A 26 -16.89 10.92 -6.06
N THR A 27 -16.13 9.88 -6.39
CA THR A 27 -16.19 9.22 -7.71
C THR A 27 -17.60 8.68 -8.02
N GLY A 28 -18.33 8.24 -6.98
CA GLY A 28 -19.74 7.83 -7.09
C GLY A 28 -20.76 8.97 -7.00
N LYS A 29 -20.32 10.24 -6.96
CA LYS A 29 -21.17 11.42 -6.65
C LYS A 29 -21.96 11.23 -5.33
N LYS A 30 -21.31 10.64 -4.31
CA LYS A 30 -21.96 10.33 -3.04
C LYS A 30 -22.06 11.55 -2.11
N THR A 31 -21.31 12.62 -2.32
CA THR A 31 -21.44 13.83 -1.48
C THR A 31 -22.87 14.38 -1.47
N PRO A 32 -23.56 14.63 -2.59
CA PRO A 32 -24.97 15.02 -2.57
C PRO A 32 -25.88 14.02 -1.85
N GLN A 33 -25.63 12.71 -2.00
CA GLN A 33 -26.42 11.67 -1.35
C GLN A 33 -26.25 11.70 0.17
N LEU A 34 -25.02 11.85 0.66
CA LEU A 34 -24.72 12.02 2.07
C LEU A 34 -25.37 13.27 2.63
N ARG A 35 -25.27 14.41 1.94
CA ARG A 35 -25.92 15.65 2.38
C ARG A 35 -27.43 15.49 2.50
N ALA A 36 -28.07 14.85 1.53
CA ALA A 36 -29.51 14.56 1.61
C ALA A 36 -29.86 13.61 2.76
N PHE A 37 -28.99 12.62 3.04
CA PHE A 37 -29.14 11.74 4.20
C PHE A 37 -29.01 12.50 5.52
N LEU A 38 -28.02 13.40 5.64
CA LEU A 38 -27.86 14.24 6.83
C LEU A 38 -29.08 15.15 7.06
N ASP A 39 -29.65 15.71 5.99
CA ASP A 39 -30.89 16.50 6.07
C ASP A 39 -32.07 15.63 6.52
N HIS A 40 -32.16 14.38 6.05
CA HIS A 40 -33.18 13.42 6.49
C HIS A 40 -33.05 13.09 7.98
N VAL A 41 -31.84 12.78 8.47
CA VAL A 41 -31.61 12.51 9.90
C VAL A 41 -31.99 13.71 10.76
N GLY A 42 -31.60 14.92 10.34
CA GLY A 42 -31.97 16.16 11.01
C GLY A 42 -33.48 16.41 11.00
N GLY A 43 -34.15 16.18 9.87
CA GLY A 43 -35.59 16.33 9.70
C GLY A 43 -36.42 15.38 10.55
N GLU A 44 -35.92 14.15 10.78
CA GLU A 44 -36.54 13.21 11.72
C GLU A 44 -36.20 13.48 13.20
N GLY A 45 -35.31 14.44 13.47
CA GLY A 45 -34.88 14.79 14.83
C GLY A 45 -34.03 13.71 15.52
N GLY A 46 -33.45 12.79 14.73
CA GLY A 46 -32.65 11.67 15.20
C GLY A 46 -31.27 12.07 15.73
N GLU A 47 -30.58 11.09 16.33
CA GLU A 47 -29.15 11.18 16.65
C GLU A 47 -28.34 10.47 15.57
N LEU A 48 -27.23 11.05 15.12
CA LEU A 48 -26.33 10.44 14.15
C LEU A 48 -25.07 9.94 14.85
N PHE A 49 -24.78 8.65 14.74
CA PHE A 49 -23.53 8.05 15.21
C PHE A 49 -22.70 7.66 13.99
N VAL A 50 -21.51 8.26 13.88
CA VAL A 50 -20.50 7.90 12.87
C VAL A 50 -19.44 7.05 13.54
N LEU A 51 -19.39 5.76 13.19
CA LEU A 51 -18.52 4.77 13.83
C LEU A 51 -17.27 4.52 12.99
N GLY A 52 -16.41 5.53 12.92
CA GLY A 52 -15.06 5.48 12.35
C GLY A 52 -14.99 5.53 10.84
N ASP A 53 -13.77 5.76 10.37
CA ASP A 53 -13.41 5.87 8.95
C ASP A 53 -14.32 6.86 8.21
N LEU A 54 -14.55 8.01 8.86
CA LEU A 54 -15.23 9.14 8.24
C LEU A 54 -14.33 9.77 7.19
N PHE A 55 -13.02 9.91 7.48
CA PHE A 55 -12.04 10.53 6.61
C PHE A 55 -10.98 9.55 6.13
N GLU A 56 -10.53 9.71 4.87
CA GLU A 56 -9.44 8.93 4.29
C GLU A 56 -8.07 9.60 4.55
N LEU A 57 -7.57 9.54 5.79
CA LEU A 57 -6.31 10.22 6.17
C LEU A 57 -5.05 9.40 5.86
N TRP A 58 -5.17 8.18 5.36
CA TRP A 58 -4.02 7.40 4.92
C TRP A 58 -3.52 7.89 3.57
N GLN A 59 -4.42 8.33 2.69
CA GLN A 59 -4.08 8.87 1.36
C GLN A 59 -4.12 10.39 1.27
N MET A 60 -4.91 11.06 2.11
CA MET A 60 -5.20 12.49 1.97
C MET A 60 -4.47 13.35 2.99
N ASN A 61 -4.23 14.61 2.60
CA ASN A 61 -3.77 15.61 3.54
C ASN A 61 -4.95 16.10 4.40
N LEU A 62 -4.89 15.87 5.71
CA LEU A 62 -5.92 16.30 6.67
C LEU A 62 -6.30 17.77 6.51
N SER A 63 -5.32 18.67 6.45
CA SER A 63 -5.62 20.12 6.38
C SER A 63 -6.39 20.52 5.12
N LEU A 64 -6.00 19.97 3.97
CA LEU A 64 -6.67 20.24 2.70
C LEU A 64 -8.08 19.65 2.65
N LEU A 65 -8.23 18.41 3.13
CA LEU A 65 -9.51 17.73 3.24
C LEU A 65 -10.49 18.56 4.07
N LEU A 66 -10.10 18.97 5.28
CA LEU A 66 -10.96 19.74 6.16
C LEU A 66 -11.38 21.08 5.56
N VAL A 67 -10.46 21.77 4.87
CA VAL A 67 -10.76 23.04 4.18
C VAL A 67 -11.78 22.82 3.07
N LYS A 68 -11.59 21.81 2.22
CA LYS A 68 -12.49 21.54 1.10
C LYS A 68 -13.85 20.99 1.55
N ARG A 69 -13.88 20.20 2.62
CA ARG A 69 -15.09 19.60 3.18
C ARG A 69 -15.79 20.47 4.21
N ARG A 70 -15.33 21.71 4.45
CA ARG A 70 -15.94 22.64 5.42
C ARG A 70 -17.48 22.73 5.34
N PRO A 71 -18.12 22.87 4.16
CA PRO A 71 -19.59 22.92 4.11
C PRO A 71 -20.29 21.65 4.60
N LEU A 72 -19.64 20.49 4.46
CA LEU A 72 -20.14 19.22 4.99
C LEU A 72 -19.92 19.14 6.50
N LEU A 73 -18.77 19.63 7.00
CA LEU A 73 -18.50 19.73 8.44
C LEU A 73 -19.49 20.67 9.14
N ASP A 74 -19.85 21.79 8.50
CA ASP A 74 -20.88 22.71 9.01
C ASP A 74 -22.24 22.00 9.14
N GLN A 75 -22.62 21.20 8.14
CA GLN A 75 -23.87 20.43 8.15
C GLN A 75 -23.86 19.33 9.22
N LEU A 76 -22.74 18.59 9.35
CA LEU A 76 -22.55 17.59 10.41
C LEU A 76 -22.62 18.22 11.81
N ALA A 77 -22.02 19.40 11.99
CA ALA A 77 -22.03 20.13 13.25
C ALA A 77 -23.42 20.65 13.66
N ALA A 78 -24.36 20.76 12.71
CA ALA A 78 -25.74 21.14 12.99
C ALA A 78 -26.59 19.97 13.52
N LEU A 79 -26.11 18.73 13.41
CA LEU A 79 -26.80 17.54 13.87
C LEU A 79 -26.45 17.18 15.33
N ARG A 80 -27.29 16.34 15.93
CA ARG A 80 -26.95 15.61 17.16
C ARG A 80 -26.02 14.46 16.82
N LEU A 81 -24.75 14.80 16.64
CA LEU A 81 -23.73 13.89 16.14
C LEU A 81 -22.88 13.33 17.29
N VAL A 82 -22.51 12.07 17.16
CA VAL A 82 -21.39 11.44 17.86
C VAL A 82 -20.47 10.84 16.80
N TYR A 83 -19.18 11.12 16.90
CA TYR A 83 -18.18 10.56 16.00
C TYR A 83 -17.14 9.78 16.82
N VAL A 84 -17.00 8.49 16.52
CA VAL A 84 -15.93 7.63 17.06
C VAL A 84 -14.88 7.51 15.97
N PRO A 85 -13.63 7.95 16.15
CA PRO A 85 -12.58 7.73 15.15
C PRO A 85 -12.33 6.23 14.88
N GLY A 86 -12.03 5.91 13.62
CA GLY A 86 -11.65 4.58 13.14
C GLY A 86 -10.15 4.49 12.87
N ASN A 87 -9.72 3.44 12.17
CA ASN A 87 -8.28 3.24 11.90
C ASN A 87 -7.75 4.16 10.78
N HIS A 88 -8.59 4.58 9.82
CA HIS A 88 -8.16 5.52 8.77
C HIS A 88 -7.98 6.95 9.28
N ASP A 89 -8.69 7.30 10.35
CA ASP A 89 -8.69 8.63 10.95
C ASP A 89 -8.30 8.63 12.44
N ILE A 90 -7.54 7.62 12.87
CA ILE A 90 -7.08 7.42 14.25
C ILE A 90 -6.26 8.59 14.80
N ASP A 91 -5.53 9.29 13.92
CA ASP A 91 -4.76 10.50 14.27
C ASP A 91 -5.68 11.57 14.93
N LEU A 92 -7.00 11.54 14.68
CA LEU A 92 -7.97 12.43 15.30
C LEU A 92 -8.34 12.06 16.74
N ALA A 93 -8.13 10.81 17.16
CA ALA A 93 -8.46 10.34 18.51
C ALA A 93 -7.70 11.12 19.60
N HIS A 94 -6.47 11.55 19.31
CA HIS A 94 -5.67 12.35 20.24
C HIS A 94 -6.22 13.76 20.50
N PHE A 95 -7.13 14.25 19.64
CA PHE A 95 -7.79 15.55 19.85
C PHE A 95 -9.07 15.45 20.67
N ILE A 96 -9.53 14.24 21.04
CA ILE A 96 -10.75 14.06 21.85
C ILE A 96 -10.60 14.80 23.18
N GLY A 97 -11.59 15.64 23.51
CA GLY A 97 -11.61 16.43 24.74
C GLY A 97 -10.63 17.61 24.76
N THR A 98 -9.89 17.85 23.68
CA THR A 98 -9.01 19.03 23.54
C THR A 98 -9.74 20.19 22.86
N ASP A 99 -9.20 21.40 22.99
CA ASP A 99 -9.65 22.61 22.29
C ASP A 99 -8.74 22.98 21.10
N PHE A 100 -7.81 22.09 20.70
CA PHE A 100 -6.84 22.35 19.63
C PHE A 100 -7.50 22.52 18.26
N LEU A 101 -8.61 21.82 18.02
CA LEU A 101 -9.42 21.94 16.80
C LEU A 101 -10.68 22.78 17.08
N ASN A 102 -10.69 24.02 16.58
CA ASN A 102 -11.73 25.00 16.91
C ASN A 102 -13.10 24.76 16.25
N HIS A 103 -13.18 23.98 15.18
CA HIS A 103 -14.45 23.79 14.46
C HIS A 103 -15.46 22.98 15.31
N PRO A 104 -16.74 23.40 15.45
CA PRO A 104 -17.70 22.75 16.34
C PRO A 104 -17.90 21.25 16.10
N PHE A 105 -17.80 20.82 14.83
CA PHE A 105 -17.77 19.41 14.44
C PHE A 105 -16.87 18.55 15.35
N PHE A 106 -15.65 18.99 15.66
CA PHE A 106 -14.69 18.17 16.41
C PHE A 106 -15.09 17.93 17.87
N ARG A 107 -16.05 18.70 18.41
CA ARG A 107 -16.57 18.49 19.78
C ARG A 107 -17.44 17.24 19.89
N CYS A 108 -17.91 16.68 18.77
CA CYS A 108 -18.69 15.45 18.75
C CYS A 108 -17.83 14.18 18.86
N MET A 109 -16.50 14.31 18.77
CA MET A 109 -15.58 13.19 18.82
C MET A 109 -15.50 12.58 20.20
N ARG A 110 -15.49 11.24 20.28
CA ARG A 110 -15.29 10.50 21.53
C ARG A 110 -14.75 9.11 21.31
N ALA A 111 -14.17 8.55 22.37
CA ALA A 111 -13.79 7.14 22.42
C ALA A 111 -15.04 6.22 22.40
N PRO A 112 -14.86 4.93 22.05
CA PRO A 112 -15.92 3.92 22.13
C PRO A 112 -16.68 3.95 23.46
N PHE A 113 -18.00 3.81 23.39
CA PHE A 113 -18.87 4.02 24.55
C PHE A 113 -20.02 3.02 24.59
N VAL A 114 -20.70 2.96 25.74
CA VAL A 114 -21.86 2.11 25.96
C VAL A 114 -23.09 2.97 26.22
N ARG A 115 -24.24 2.60 25.65
CA ARG A 115 -25.55 3.22 25.90
C ARG A 115 -26.58 2.14 26.18
N GLU A 116 -27.43 2.37 27.15
CA GLU A 116 -28.55 1.47 27.44
C GLU A 116 -29.74 1.79 26.54
N LEU A 117 -30.25 0.79 25.82
CA LEU A 117 -31.39 0.87 24.92
C LEU A 117 -32.22 -0.41 25.07
N GLY A 118 -33.53 -0.30 25.25
CA GLY A 118 -34.39 -1.49 25.40
C GLY A 118 -34.00 -2.45 26.52
N GLY A 119 -33.38 -1.96 27.60
CA GLY A 119 -32.87 -2.80 28.70
C GLY A 119 -31.61 -3.61 28.37
N LYS A 120 -30.93 -3.31 27.26
CA LYS A 120 -29.62 -3.89 26.89
C LYS A 120 -28.57 -2.80 26.78
N ARG A 121 -27.32 -3.15 27.07
CA ARG A 121 -26.16 -2.27 26.93
C ARG A 121 -25.55 -2.43 25.54
N PHE A 122 -25.70 -1.42 24.71
CA PHE A 122 -25.11 -1.35 23.36
C PHE A 122 -23.77 -0.65 23.42
N ARG A 123 -22.71 -1.33 22.99
CA ARG A 123 -21.40 -0.74 22.72
C ARG A 123 -21.34 -0.23 21.29
N PHE A 124 -20.90 1.01 21.15
CA PHE A 124 -20.64 1.66 19.87
C PHE A 124 -19.12 1.87 19.73
N CYS A 125 -18.53 1.28 18.71
CA CYS A 125 -17.10 1.32 18.39
C CYS A 125 -16.89 1.23 16.88
N HIS A 126 -15.69 1.48 16.38
CA HIS A 126 -15.45 1.31 14.94
C HIS A 126 -15.28 -0.18 14.57
N GLY A 127 -14.57 -0.96 15.39
CA GLY A 127 -14.30 -2.38 15.20
C GLY A 127 -12.80 -2.72 15.17
N HIS A 128 -11.96 -1.78 14.76
CA HIS A 128 -10.50 -1.92 14.75
C HIS A 128 -9.91 -2.18 16.15
N GLU A 129 -10.59 -1.76 17.22
CA GLU A 129 -10.10 -1.85 18.60
C GLU A 129 -9.92 -3.30 19.09
N THR A 130 -10.57 -4.26 18.41
CA THR A 130 -10.42 -5.70 18.66
C THR A 130 -9.70 -6.43 17.53
N ASP A 131 -9.28 -5.71 16.48
CA ASP A 131 -8.44 -6.25 15.42
C ASP A 131 -6.99 -6.32 15.94
N PRO A 132 -6.38 -7.51 16.04
CA PRO A 132 -5.02 -7.68 16.56
C PRO A 132 -3.94 -6.83 15.89
N PHE A 133 -4.21 -6.32 14.69
CA PHE A 133 -3.25 -5.63 13.87
C PHE A 133 -3.58 -4.16 13.61
N ASN A 134 -4.85 -3.78 13.80
CA ASN A 134 -5.31 -2.40 13.62
C ASN A 134 -5.76 -1.75 14.94
N ALA A 135 -5.69 -2.45 16.08
CA ALA A 135 -6.12 -1.93 17.39
C ALA A 135 -5.22 -0.84 17.99
N GLY A 136 -4.06 -0.55 17.39
CA GLY A 136 -3.11 0.46 17.87
C GLY A 136 -3.16 1.75 17.05
N ASP A 137 -2.51 2.79 17.59
CA ASP A 137 -2.36 4.09 16.93
C ASP A 137 -1.39 4.05 15.73
N ASP A 138 -0.62 2.97 15.56
CA ASP A 138 0.29 2.79 14.43
C ASP A 138 -0.45 2.07 13.27
N PRO A 139 -0.75 2.77 12.16
CA PRO A 139 -1.47 2.21 11.03
C PRO A 139 -0.61 1.22 10.20
N GLY A 140 0.63 0.98 10.59
CA GLY A 140 1.46 -0.10 10.09
C GLY A 140 1.64 -0.11 8.57
N PHE A 141 1.61 -1.30 7.97
CA PHE A 141 1.82 -1.49 6.54
C PHE A 141 0.62 -1.03 5.68
N GLY A 142 -0.59 -0.92 6.26
CA GLY A 142 -1.80 -0.47 5.57
C GLY A 142 -1.69 0.97 5.05
N ARG A 143 -1.28 1.92 5.90
CA ARG A 143 -1.00 3.31 5.48
C ARG A 143 0.10 3.39 4.42
N MET A 144 1.12 2.53 4.49
CA MET A 144 2.18 2.49 3.47
C MET A 144 1.63 2.09 2.10
N LEU A 145 0.80 1.04 2.02
CA LEU A 145 0.18 0.60 0.78
C LEU A 145 -0.76 1.66 0.20
N ALA A 146 -1.58 2.31 1.04
CA ALA A 146 -2.49 3.38 0.64
C ALA A 146 -1.74 4.58 0.04
N ILE A 147 -0.61 4.98 0.65
CA ILE A 147 0.28 6.03 0.08
C ILE A 147 0.82 5.61 -1.29
N PHE A 148 1.24 4.36 -1.46
CA PHE A 148 1.68 3.86 -2.76
C PHE A 148 0.55 3.84 -3.79
N ALA A 149 -0.66 3.41 -3.42
CA ALA A 149 -1.85 3.44 -4.26
C ALA A 149 -2.14 4.85 -4.76
N GLY A 150 -2.20 5.83 -3.87
CA GLY A 150 -2.43 7.24 -4.24
C GLY A 150 -1.43 7.79 -5.27
N ILE A 151 -0.17 7.35 -5.28
CA ILE A 151 0.83 7.75 -6.30
C ILE A 151 0.44 7.23 -7.69
N PHE A 152 -0.13 6.04 -7.79
CA PHE A 152 -0.62 5.47 -9.05
C PHE A 152 -1.94 6.09 -9.49
N GLU A 153 -2.86 6.36 -8.57
CA GLU A 153 -4.14 7.01 -8.82
C GLU A 153 -3.95 8.45 -9.36
N ASP A 154 -2.98 9.19 -8.82
CA ASP A 154 -2.60 10.52 -9.34
C ASP A 154 -2.13 10.49 -10.79
N GLN A 155 -1.46 9.42 -11.21
CA GLN A 155 -0.99 9.27 -12.58
C GLN A 155 -2.13 8.97 -13.56
N LYS A 156 -3.21 8.34 -13.08
CA LYS A 156 -4.41 8.05 -13.87
C LYS A 156 -5.46 9.15 -13.81
N GLY A 157 -5.48 9.95 -12.75
CA GLY A 157 -6.57 10.88 -12.44
C GLY A 157 -7.87 10.15 -12.06
N SER A 158 -7.78 8.92 -11.59
CA SER A 158 -8.90 8.08 -11.17
C SER A 158 -8.41 7.02 -10.19
N PRO A 159 -9.19 6.71 -9.13
CA PRO A 159 -8.84 5.66 -8.19
C PRO A 159 -9.26 4.26 -8.70
N LEU A 160 -10.12 4.24 -9.72
CA LEU A 160 -10.53 3.03 -10.43
C LEU A 160 -9.63 2.76 -11.63
N LEU A 161 -9.33 1.47 -11.84
CA LEU A 161 -8.73 0.95 -13.05
C LEU A 161 -9.77 0.90 -14.18
N THR A 162 -9.31 0.83 -15.43
CA THR A 162 -10.19 0.65 -16.61
C THR A 162 -10.98 -0.66 -16.58
N SER A 163 -10.62 -1.61 -15.71
CA SER A 163 -11.35 -2.85 -15.43
C SER A 163 -12.47 -2.69 -14.39
N GLY A 164 -12.56 -1.56 -13.69
CA GLY A 164 -13.53 -1.31 -12.61
C GLY A 164 -13.05 -1.65 -11.20
N GLU A 165 -11.89 -2.30 -11.06
CA GLU A 165 -11.26 -2.59 -9.76
C GLU A 165 -10.51 -1.35 -9.23
N SER A 166 -10.38 -1.20 -7.90
CA SER A 166 -9.59 -0.10 -7.34
C SER A 166 -8.08 -0.35 -7.50
N VAL A 167 -7.27 0.71 -7.55
CA VAL A 167 -5.81 0.59 -7.60
C VAL A 167 -5.26 -0.08 -6.33
N GLU A 168 -5.91 0.17 -5.19
CA GLU A 168 -5.57 -0.41 -3.88
C GLU A 168 -5.72 -1.94 -3.87
N ASP A 169 -6.87 -2.47 -4.31
CA ASP A 169 -7.14 -3.93 -4.37
C ASP A 169 -6.07 -4.67 -5.20
N VAL A 170 -5.59 -4.02 -6.27
CA VAL A 170 -4.62 -4.64 -7.19
C VAL A 170 -3.20 -4.58 -6.62
N LEU A 171 -2.85 -3.52 -5.88
CA LEU A 171 -1.56 -3.45 -5.16
C LEU A 171 -1.52 -4.43 -3.99
N GLU A 172 -2.64 -4.61 -3.30
CA GLU A 172 -2.82 -5.61 -2.26
C GLU A 172 -2.64 -7.03 -2.83
N GLN A 173 -3.37 -7.35 -3.91
CA GLN A 173 -3.28 -8.65 -4.57
C GLN A 173 -1.86 -8.94 -5.10
N PHE A 174 -1.15 -7.90 -5.56
CA PHE A 174 0.24 -7.99 -5.96
C PHE A 174 1.16 -8.25 -4.77
N GLY A 175 0.98 -7.52 -3.66
CA GLY A 175 1.72 -7.70 -2.41
C GLY A 175 1.57 -9.10 -1.82
N GLU A 176 0.34 -9.61 -1.70
CA GLU A 176 0.06 -10.97 -1.22
C GLU A 176 0.70 -12.05 -2.10
N SER A 177 0.63 -11.87 -3.41
CA SER A 177 1.20 -12.82 -4.36
C SER A 177 2.73 -12.85 -4.27
N MET A 178 3.37 -11.68 -4.10
CA MET A 178 4.82 -11.58 -3.93
C MET A 178 5.30 -12.19 -2.60
N LEU A 179 4.55 -11.99 -1.52
CA LEU A 179 4.83 -12.61 -0.22
C LEU A 179 4.65 -14.13 -0.27
N THR A 180 3.64 -14.61 -0.99
CA THR A 180 3.43 -16.05 -1.18
C THR A 180 4.58 -16.69 -1.98
N ILE A 181 5.06 -16.00 -3.02
CA ILE A 181 6.23 -16.44 -3.80
C ILE A 181 7.48 -16.44 -2.91
N TRP A 182 7.67 -15.39 -2.10
CA TRP A 182 8.78 -15.26 -1.16
C TRP A 182 8.77 -16.35 -0.09
N LYS A 183 7.61 -16.64 0.51
CA LYS A 183 7.41 -17.74 1.47
C LYS A 183 7.69 -19.10 0.86
N ARG A 184 7.26 -19.36 -0.37
CA ARG A 184 7.57 -20.63 -1.06
C ARG A 184 9.07 -20.76 -1.29
N ALA A 185 9.75 -19.68 -1.67
CA ALA A 185 11.20 -19.65 -1.80
C ALA A 185 11.92 -19.86 -0.46
N LEU A 186 11.46 -19.21 0.62
CA LEU A 186 12.02 -19.35 1.97
C LEU A 186 11.69 -20.69 2.63
N ALA A 187 10.52 -21.28 2.39
CA ALA A 187 10.15 -22.62 2.87
C ALA A 187 11.02 -23.72 2.25
N THR A 188 11.63 -23.44 1.10
CA THR A 188 12.65 -24.33 0.51
C THR A 188 13.98 -24.24 1.26
N VAL A 189 14.22 -23.13 1.97
CA VAL A 189 15.42 -22.84 2.77
C VAL A 189 15.22 -23.22 4.26
N HIS A 190 14.01 -23.08 4.81
CA HIS A 190 13.65 -23.34 6.22
C HIS A 190 13.44 -24.82 6.58
N ARG A 191 13.84 -25.78 5.73
CA ARG A 191 13.87 -27.20 6.12
C ARG A 191 14.99 -27.53 7.13
N ARG A 192 15.71 -26.51 7.62
CA ARG A 192 16.64 -26.57 8.76
C ARG A 192 16.43 -25.33 9.62
N GLN A 193 16.19 -25.57 10.91
CA GLN A 193 16.03 -24.61 12.02
C GLN A 193 14.61 -24.07 12.21
N GLY A 194 14.01 -24.52 13.31
CA GLY A 194 12.79 -23.95 13.88
C GLY A 194 13.15 -22.82 14.84
N ALA A 195 12.48 -21.68 14.66
CA ALA A 195 12.29 -20.58 15.62
C ALA A 195 11.25 -19.65 14.96
N THR A 196 9.98 -19.67 15.39
CA THR A 196 9.31 -18.73 16.33
C THR A 196 9.16 -17.29 15.82
N GLY A 197 7.90 -16.88 15.64
CA GLY A 197 7.44 -15.49 15.68
C GLY A 197 7.35 -14.77 14.34
N ASP A 198 6.45 -15.20 13.45
CA ASP A 198 6.23 -14.54 12.17
C ASP A 198 5.25 -13.35 12.31
N VAL A 199 5.77 -12.12 12.24
CA VAL A 199 4.95 -10.93 11.95
C VAL A 199 4.81 -10.84 10.43
N HIS A 200 3.58 -10.95 9.94
CA HIS A 200 3.28 -11.11 8.52
C HIS A 200 2.84 -9.77 7.91
N PRO A 201 3.24 -9.36 6.68
CA PRO A 201 2.74 -8.10 6.12
C PRO A 201 1.24 -8.10 5.79
N SER A 202 0.66 -9.24 5.34
CA SER A 202 -0.80 -9.43 5.31
C SER A 202 -1.46 -9.38 6.69
N SER A 203 -0.68 -9.40 7.78
CA SER A 203 -1.22 -9.18 9.10
C SER A 203 -1.64 -7.73 9.33
N ALA A 204 -1.13 -6.76 8.59
CA ALA A 204 -1.58 -5.37 8.70
C ALA A 204 -2.86 -5.03 7.89
N LEU A 205 -3.54 -6.03 7.29
CA LEU A 205 -4.73 -5.82 6.46
C LEU A 205 -6.00 -5.90 7.30
N THR A 206 -6.95 -4.99 7.07
CA THR A 206 -8.26 -5.00 7.73
C THR A 206 -9.14 -6.14 7.22
N PRO A 207 -10.21 -6.55 7.92
CA PRO A 207 -11.17 -7.53 7.42
C PRO A 207 -11.95 -7.07 6.17
N ALA A 208 -11.97 -5.76 5.90
CA ALA A 208 -12.50 -5.20 4.66
C ALA A 208 -11.57 -5.51 3.47
N GLN A 209 -10.26 -5.41 3.67
CA GLN A 209 -9.23 -5.71 2.67
C GLN A 209 -9.06 -7.22 2.46
N ASN A 210 -9.05 -8.01 3.54
CA ASN A 210 -9.00 -9.48 3.48
C ASN A 210 -10.22 -10.15 4.14
N PRO A 211 -11.22 -10.58 3.34
CA PRO A 211 -12.42 -11.28 3.80
C PRO A 211 -12.17 -12.51 4.68
N ASP A 212 -11.04 -13.21 4.50
CA ASP A 212 -10.70 -14.42 5.26
C ASP A 212 -10.44 -14.10 6.76
N ARG A 213 -10.27 -12.81 7.11
CA ARG A 213 -10.06 -12.33 8.49
C ARG A 213 -11.35 -12.03 9.24
N LEU A 214 -12.50 -12.10 8.58
CA LEU A 214 -13.78 -11.82 9.21
C LEU A 214 -14.00 -12.74 10.43
N GLY A 215 -13.56 -13.99 10.36
CA GLY A 215 -13.61 -14.92 11.49
C GLY A 215 -12.78 -14.47 12.70
N GLU A 216 -11.54 -14.02 12.48
CA GLU A 216 -10.65 -13.51 13.53
C GLU A 216 -11.19 -12.24 14.18
N HIS A 217 -11.69 -11.30 13.37
CA HIS A 217 -12.33 -10.08 13.85
C HIS A 217 -13.56 -10.39 14.73
N VAL A 218 -14.46 -11.26 14.23
CA VAL A 218 -15.66 -11.66 14.97
C VAL A 218 -15.29 -12.36 16.29
N ALA A 219 -14.23 -13.18 16.29
CA ALA A 219 -13.73 -13.81 17.51
C ALA A 219 -13.20 -12.78 18.52
N GLY A 220 -12.47 -11.75 18.07
CA GLY A 220 -12.02 -10.65 18.92
C GLY A 220 -13.18 -9.87 19.54
N VAL A 221 -14.18 -9.49 18.74
CA VAL A 221 -15.39 -8.81 19.22
C VAL A 221 -16.15 -9.68 20.22
N ARG A 222 -16.24 -10.99 19.95
CA ARG A 222 -16.90 -11.94 20.83
C ARG A 222 -16.18 -12.06 22.18
N ALA A 223 -14.85 -12.18 22.18
CA ALA A 223 -14.05 -12.22 23.40
C ALA A 223 -14.22 -10.93 24.23
N ALA A 224 -14.29 -9.77 23.58
CA ALA A 224 -14.55 -8.50 24.25
C ALA A 224 -15.96 -8.44 24.87
N LEU A 225 -16.99 -8.98 24.18
CA LEU A 225 -18.35 -9.11 24.71
C LEU A 225 -18.41 -9.99 25.96
N GLU A 226 -17.64 -11.09 25.97
CA GLU A 226 -17.60 -12.06 27.07
C GLU A 226 -17.01 -11.50 28.39
N THR A 227 -16.39 -10.32 28.35
CA THR A 227 -16.02 -9.57 29.57
C THR A 227 -17.23 -9.11 30.40
N GLY A 228 -18.44 -9.11 29.80
CA GLY A 228 -19.69 -8.75 30.47
C GLY A 228 -19.95 -7.25 30.61
N ALA A 229 -19.12 -6.40 30.01
CA ALA A 229 -19.26 -4.94 30.07
C ALA A 229 -20.47 -4.41 29.26
N TYR A 230 -20.94 -5.16 28.26
CA TYR A 230 -22.05 -4.80 27.38
C TYR A 230 -22.67 -6.07 26.77
N ASP A 231 -23.85 -5.93 26.15
CA ASP A 231 -24.67 -7.06 25.67
C ASP A 231 -24.78 -7.11 24.14
N VAL A 232 -24.59 -5.95 23.48
CA VAL A 232 -24.67 -5.79 22.02
C VAL A 232 -23.53 -4.91 21.54
N THR A 233 -22.94 -5.24 20.38
CA THR A 233 -21.92 -4.44 19.69
C THR A 233 -22.48 -3.90 18.40
N VAL A 234 -22.28 -2.60 18.15
CA VAL A 234 -22.59 -1.90 16.90
C VAL A 234 -21.28 -1.30 16.37
N LEU A 235 -20.93 -1.63 15.13
CA LEU A 235 -19.62 -1.30 14.55
C LEU A 235 -19.63 -1.15 13.02
N GLY A 236 -18.47 -0.78 12.45
CA GLY A 236 -18.17 -0.67 11.01
C GLY A 236 -16.98 -1.55 10.63
N HIS A 237 -15.92 -0.97 10.03
CA HIS A 237 -14.58 -1.52 9.83
C HIS A 237 -14.44 -2.69 8.82
N THR A 238 -15.39 -3.63 8.80
CA THR A 238 -15.35 -4.80 7.90
C THR A 238 -15.95 -4.53 6.52
N HIS A 239 -16.59 -3.37 6.34
CA HIS A 239 -17.42 -2.99 5.20
C HIS A 239 -18.61 -3.94 4.91
N LYS A 240 -18.80 -5.00 5.70
CA LYS A 240 -19.85 -6.01 5.52
C LYS A 240 -21.01 -5.74 6.44
N ALA A 241 -22.03 -5.06 5.91
CA ALA A 241 -23.25 -4.78 6.64
C ALA A 241 -23.97 -6.09 7.03
N GLY A 242 -24.52 -6.13 8.24
CA GLY A 242 -25.30 -7.27 8.69
C GLY A 242 -25.23 -7.53 10.18
N ARG A 243 -25.64 -8.73 10.59
CA ARG A 243 -25.70 -9.14 12.00
C ARG A 243 -25.17 -10.55 12.24
N ILE A 244 -24.74 -10.79 13.48
CA ILE A 244 -24.49 -12.13 14.02
C ILE A 244 -25.32 -12.27 15.30
N GLY A 245 -26.28 -13.21 15.28
CA GLY A 245 -27.23 -13.36 16.37
C GLY A 245 -27.96 -12.04 16.69
N GLY A 246 -28.09 -11.74 17.99
CA GLY A 246 -28.61 -10.47 18.50
C GLY A 246 -27.58 -9.63 19.26
N TRP A 247 -26.28 -9.89 19.05
CA TRP A 247 -25.18 -9.28 19.82
C TRP A 247 -24.16 -8.53 18.95
N TYR A 248 -24.22 -8.67 17.62
CA TYR A 248 -23.33 -8.01 16.67
C TYR A 248 -24.15 -7.40 15.54
N PHE A 249 -23.94 -6.12 15.28
CA PHE A 249 -24.52 -5.39 14.15
C PHE A 249 -23.46 -4.52 13.48
N ASN A 250 -23.34 -4.63 12.16
CA ASN A 250 -22.41 -3.86 11.35
C ASN A 250 -23.18 -2.93 10.41
N SER A 251 -22.86 -1.63 10.40
CA SER A 251 -23.50 -0.63 9.53
C SER A 251 -23.15 -0.76 8.05
N GLY A 252 -22.09 -1.50 7.73
CA GLY A 252 -21.56 -1.63 6.37
C GLY A 252 -20.62 -0.49 6.03
N SER A 253 -20.67 -0.05 4.77
CA SER A 253 -19.80 1.01 4.27
C SER A 253 -20.50 1.81 3.19
N TRP A 254 -20.11 3.07 3.06
CA TRP A 254 -20.56 3.95 1.99
C TRP A 254 -19.59 4.00 0.81
N THR A 255 -18.47 3.27 0.86
CA THR A 255 -17.55 3.13 -0.28
C THR A 255 -18.07 2.18 -1.35
N GLY A 256 -18.92 1.23 -0.96
CA GLY A 256 -19.53 0.25 -1.85
C GLY A 256 -20.67 0.80 -2.72
N PRO A 257 -21.32 -0.07 -3.52
CA PRO A 257 -22.42 0.33 -4.39
C PRO A 257 -23.68 0.78 -3.64
N ARG A 258 -23.81 0.40 -2.37
CA ARG A 258 -24.98 0.69 -1.52
C ARG A 258 -24.57 1.62 -0.38
N ASN A 259 -25.43 2.57 -0.02
CA ASN A 259 -25.22 3.46 1.11
C ASN A 259 -26.00 2.93 2.31
N THR A 260 -25.39 2.01 3.05
CA THR A 260 -26.10 1.29 4.11
C THR A 260 -25.99 1.99 5.45
N PHE A 261 -27.01 1.86 6.29
CA PHE A 261 -27.00 2.39 7.65
C PHE A 261 -27.90 1.57 8.58
N LEU A 262 -27.67 1.69 9.88
CA LEU A 262 -28.58 1.11 10.88
C LEU A 262 -29.46 2.21 11.47
N ARG A 263 -30.69 1.84 11.83
CA ARG A 263 -31.58 2.67 12.65
C ARG A 263 -31.94 1.90 13.90
N ILE A 264 -31.56 2.42 15.06
CA ILE A 264 -31.79 1.81 16.36
C ILE A 264 -32.82 2.63 17.11
N SER A 265 -33.97 2.02 17.39
CA SER A 265 -35.04 2.64 18.14
C SER A 265 -34.70 2.66 19.65
N PRO A 266 -35.30 3.57 20.46
CA PRO A 266 -35.10 3.62 21.90
C PRO A 266 -35.33 2.32 22.68
N ASP A 267 -36.22 1.47 22.17
CA ASP A 267 -36.54 0.15 22.70
C ASP A 267 -35.50 -0.92 22.32
N GLY A 268 -34.38 -0.52 21.71
CA GLY A 268 -33.28 -1.39 21.33
C GLY A 268 -33.52 -2.18 20.04
N HIS A 269 -34.60 -1.90 19.30
CA HIS A 269 -34.84 -2.56 18.01
C HIS A 269 -33.91 -2.01 16.93
N VAL A 270 -33.08 -2.88 16.33
CA VAL A 270 -32.15 -2.54 15.26
C VAL A 270 -32.79 -2.83 13.91
N ARG A 271 -32.80 -1.85 13.01
CA ARG A 271 -33.22 -1.96 11.61
C ARG A 271 -32.06 -1.68 10.68
N TYR A 272 -32.07 -2.31 9.51
CA TYR A 272 -31.08 -2.11 8.46
C TYR A 272 -31.74 -1.42 7.27
N LEU A 273 -31.14 -0.33 6.83
CA LEU A 273 -31.67 0.49 5.76
C LEU A 273 -30.59 0.84 4.75
N GLU A 274 -31.04 1.16 3.55
CA GLU A 274 -30.23 1.66 2.45
C GLU A 274 -30.73 3.05 2.06
N TRP A 275 -29.80 3.98 1.83
CA TRP A 275 -30.09 5.30 1.31
C TRP A 275 -29.95 5.30 -0.22
N GLU A 276 -31.09 5.28 -0.90
CA GLU A 276 -31.19 5.18 -2.35
C GLU A 276 -32.19 6.23 -2.86
N ASP A 277 -31.84 6.99 -3.89
CA ASP A 277 -32.69 8.01 -4.53
C ASP A 277 -33.34 9.02 -3.55
N GLY A 278 -32.60 9.43 -2.51
CA GLY A 278 -33.05 10.44 -1.56
C GLY A 278 -34.06 9.95 -0.53
N ARG A 279 -34.19 8.62 -0.36
CA ARG A 279 -35.08 8.01 0.62
C ARG A 279 -34.40 6.86 1.37
N ALA A 280 -34.86 6.62 2.59
CA ALA A 280 -34.49 5.45 3.38
C ALA A 280 -35.35 4.24 2.95
N ILE A 281 -34.70 3.16 2.57
CA ILE A 281 -35.36 1.90 2.19
C ILE A 281 -34.98 0.82 3.20
N GLU A 282 -35.95 0.36 3.97
CA GLU A 282 -35.73 -0.74 4.92
C GLU A 282 -35.55 -2.07 4.18
N ARG A 283 -34.56 -2.84 4.61
CA ARG A 283 -34.21 -4.15 4.05
C ARG A 283 -34.06 -5.15 5.18
N GLU A 284 -34.19 -6.43 4.87
CA GLU A 284 -33.86 -7.48 5.83
C GLU A 284 -32.36 -7.41 6.19
N ILE A 285 -32.05 -7.50 7.49
CA ILE A 285 -30.66 -7.41 7.96
C ILE A 285 -29.89 -8.65 7.48
N PRO A 286 -28.82 -8.49 6.67
CA PRO A 286 -28.03 -9.62 6.21
C PRO A 286 -27.45 -10.40 7.40
N VAL A 287 -27.52 -11.73 7.34
CA VAL A 287 -26.84 -12.58 8.33
C VAL A 287 -25.38 -12.74 7.90
N VAL A 288 -24.47 -12.31 8.76
CA VAL A 288 -23.05 -12.52 8.58
C VAL A 288 -22.73 -13.91 9.12
N LEU A 289 -22.28 -14.80 8.24
CA LEU A 289 -21.75 -16.11 8.63
C LEU A 289 -20.23 -15.96 8.71
N PRO A 290 -19.63 -15.85 9.92
CA PRO A 290 -18.18 -15.99 10.03
C PRO A 290 -17.84 -17.39 9.53
N ASP A 291 -16.87 -17.50 8.62
CA ASP A 291 -16.34 -18.82 8.25
C ASP A 291 -15.96 -19.56 9.54
N GLU A 292 -16.38 -20.83 9.67
CA GLU A 292 -16.05 -21.66 10.83
C GLU A 292 -14.54 -21.59 11.09
N GLY A 293 -14.16 -21.52 12.38
CA GLY A 293 -12.78 -21.35 12.85
C GLY A 293 -11.75 -22.28 12.19
N PRO A 294 -10.45 -22.09 12.49
CA PRO A 294 -9.32 -22.44 11.62
C PRO A 294 -9.36 -23.90 11.17
N GLY A 295 -9.94 -24.14 9.98
CA GLY A 295 -10.22 -25.48 9.51
C GLY A 295 -10.73 -25.57 8.07
N ARG A 296 -11.03 -24.45 7.40
CA ARG A 296 -11.34 -24.48 5.97
C ARG A 296 -10.05 -24.72 5.19
N ALA A 297 -9.96 -25.88 4.55
CA ALA A 297 -8.95 -26.10 3.52
C ALA A 297 -9.06 -24.94 2.51
N PRO A 298 -7.96 -24.21 2.24
CA PRO A 298 -8.00 -23.04 1.38
C PRO A 298 -8.65 -23.42 0.05
N VAL A 299 -9.60 -22.60 -0.41
CA VAL A 299 -10.08 -22.65 -1.80
C VAL A 299 -8.83 -22.70 -2.67
N ALA A 300 -8.70 -23.74 -3.49
CA ALA A 300 -7.47 -24.01 -4.24
C ALA A 300 -6.97 -22.71 -4.87
N PRO A 301 -5.82 -22.17 -4.42
CA PRO A 301 -5.44 -20.83 -4.82
C PRO A 301 -5.18 -20.88 -6.32
N GLY A 302 -6.01 -20.15 -7.08
CA GLY A 302 -5.69 -19.86 -8.48
C GLY A 302 -4.24 -19.41 -8.53
N ASN A 303 -3.46 -20.00 -9.46
CA ASN A 303 -2.01 -19.94 -9.44
C ASN A 303 -1.52 -18.53 -9.06
N PRO A 304 -0.84 -18.36 -7.91
CA PRO A 304 -0.47 -17.04 -7.39
C PRO A 304 0.43 -16.27 -8.38
N VAL A 305 1.14 -16.99 -9.24
CA VAL A 305 1.90 -16.41 -10.35
C VAL A 305 0.98 -15.79 -11.40
N THR A 306 -0.13 -16.44 -11.74
CA THR A 306 -1.10 -15.93 -12.72
C THR A 306 -1.84 -14.71 -12.19
N LYS A 307 -2.20 -14.70 -10.90
CA LYS A 307 -2.82 -13.54 -10.22
C LYS A 307 -1.86 -12.35 -10.14
N ALA A 308 -0.60 -12.58 -9.72
CA ALA A 308 0.45 -11.55 -9.75
C ALA A 308 0.69 -10.95 -11.14
N ILE A 309 0.69 -11.79 -12.19
CA ILE A 309 0.87 -11.35 -13.58
C ILE A 309 -0.31 -10.49 -14.05
N SER A 310 -1.54 -10.84 -13.67
CA SER A 310 -2.73 -10.05 -13.97
C SER A 310 -2.66 -8.70 -13.26
N ALA A 311 -2.44 -8.67 -11.94
CA ALA A 311 -2.32 -7.45 -11.16
C ALA A 311 -1.19 -6.52 -11.65
N ALA A 312 -0.01 -7.08 -11.93
CA ALA A 312 1.13 -6.33 -12.46
C ALA A 312 0.85 -5.74 -13.86
N ARG A 313 0.09 -6.43 -14.72
CA ARG A 313 -0.31 -5.90 -16.04
C ARG A 313 -1.31 -4.75 -15.93
N THR A 314 -2.13 -4.74 -14.89
CA THR A 314 -3.14 -3.69 -14.64
C THR A 314 -2.51 -2.45 -13.96
N LEU A 315 -1.56 -2.65 -13.04
CA LEU A 315 -0.81 -1.59 -12.34
C LEU A 315 0.26 -0.94 -13.21
N PHE A 316 0.91 -1.72 -14.06
CA PHE A 316 1.92 -1.26 -14.98
C PHE A 316 1.40 -1.43 -16.42
N PRO A 317 0.52 -0.53 -16.91
CA PRO A 317 0.13 -0.56 -18.32
C PRO A 317 1.39 -0.52 -19.18
N LYS A 318 1.33 -1.19 -20.35
CA LYS A 318 2.47 -1.40 -21.28
C LYS A 318 3.48 -0.27 -21.15
N PRO A 319 4.68 -0.51 -20.57
CA PRO A 319 5.69 0.52 -20.58
C PRO A 319 5.91 0.93 -22.03
N THR A 320 5.75 2.23 -22.32
CA THR A 320 6.43 2.77 -23.50
C THR A 320 7.88 2.38 -23.32
N ARG A 321 8.40 1.61 -24.30
CA ARG A 321 9.70 0.96 -24.19
C ARG A 321 10.72 1.98 -23.69
N PRO A 322 11.54 1.68 -22.67
CA PRO A 322 12.70 2.51 -22.43
C PRO A 322 13.57 2.33 -23.68
N GLU A 323 13.60 3.36 -24.55
CA GLU A 323 14.62 3.48 -25.58
C GLU A 323 15.95 3.76 -24.91
N ARG A 324 16.51 2.77 -24.19
CA ARG A 324 17.95 2.78 -23.95
C ARG A 324 18.59 2.45 -25.27
N SER A 325 19.09 3.48 -25.93
CA SER A 325 19.92 3.37 -27.13
C SER A 325 20.98 2.28 -26.89
N ARG A 326 21.15 1.37 -27.85
CA ARG A 326 22.17 0.29 -27.81
C ARG A 326 23.55 0.80 -27.40
N TRP A 327 23.86 2.05 -27.78
CA TRP A 327 25.11 2.73 -27.47
C TRP A 327 25.28 3.03 -25.98
N VAL A 328 24.19 3.28 -25.25
CA VAL A 328 24.20 3.47 -23.80
C VAL A 328 24.53 2.15 -23.10
N LEU A 329 23.96 1.03 -23.56
CA LEU A 329 24.26 -0.30 -23.03
C LEU A 329 25.71 -0.70 -23.28
N LEU A 330 26.21 -0.44 -24.51
CA LEU A 330 27.61 -0.68 -24.86
C LEU A 330 28.58 0.17 -24.04
N ALA A 331 28.29 1.47 -23.88
CA ALA A 331 29.12 2.38 -23.10
C ALA A 331 29.13 2.00 -21.61
N GLN A 332 27.97 1.66 -21.04
CA GLN A 332 27.87 1.19 -19.65
C GLN A 332 28.61 -0.13 -19.44
N GLY A 333 28.49 -1.06 -20.39
CA GLY A 333 29.20 -2.33 -20.36
C GLY A 333 30.72 -2.16 -20.38
N ALA A 334 31.22 -1.35 -21.32
CA ALA A 334 32.65 -1.06 -21.43
C ALA A 334 33.20 -0.34 -20.19
N LEU A 335 32.45 0.62 -19.65
CA LEU A 335 32.84 1.35 -18.44
C LEU A 335 32.92 0.41 -17.22
N ALA A 336 31.92 -0.44 -17.03
CA ALA A 336 31.88 -1.38 -15.92
C ALA A 336 33.03 -2.41 -15.98
N ILE A 337 33.33 -2.96 -17.16
CA ILE A 337 34.49 -3.84 -17.36
C ILE A 337 35.79 -3.10 -17.09
N SER A 338 35.95 -1.88 -17.61
CA SER A 338 37.18 -1.10 -17.43
C SER A 338 37.46 -0.79 -15.96
N VAL A 339 36.42 -0.42 -15.19
CA VAL A 339 36.54 -0.18 -13.75
C VAL A 339 36.83 -1.48 -13.00
N GLY A 340 36.10 -2.57 -13.29
CA GLY A 340 36.30 -3.86 -12.64
C GLY A 340 37.70 -4.44 -12.88
N ALA A 341 38.13 -4.49 -14.15
CA ALA A 341 39.45 -4.97 -14.51
C ALA A 341 40.56 -4.06 -13.97
N GLY A 342 40.37 -2.74 -14.06
CA GLY A 342 41.31 -1.76 -13.50
C GLY A 342 41.51 -1.93 -11.99
N VAL A 343 40.44 -2.20 -11.24
CA VAL A 343 40.52 -2.46 -9.79
C VAL A 343 41.33 -3.73 -9.52
N LEU A 344 41.18 -4.79 -10.31
CA LEU A 344 41.98 -6.01 -10.17
C LEU A 344 43.46 -5.75 -10.49
N THR A 345 43.77 -5.14 -11.63
CA THR A 345 45.15 -4.91 -12.09
C THR A 345 45.91 -3.95 -11.16
N ILE A 346 45.29 -2.84 -10.75
CA ILE A 346 45.90 -1.86 -9.84
C ILE A 346 46.05 -2.43 -8.43
N SER A 347 45.14 -3.30 -8.00
CA SER A 347 45.28 -3.98 -6.70
C SER A 347 46.49 -4.89 -6.64
N VAL A 348 46.82 -5.55 -7.75
CA VAL A 348 47.99 -6.44 -7.86
C VAL A 348 49.28 -5.62 -8.02
N GLY A 349 49.27 -4.58 -8.87
CA GLY A 349 50.48 -3.82 -9.19
C GLY A 349 50.85 -2.68 -8.22
N GLN A 350 49.87 -2.03 -7.60
CA GLN A 350 50.06 -0.83 -6.75
C GLN A 350 49.47 -0.99 -5.34
N GLY A 351 49.04 -2.20 -4.99
CA GLY A 351 48.55 -2.54 -3.66
C GLY A 351 47.06 -2.32 -3.45
N SER A 352 46.53 -2.95 -2.39
CA SER A 352 45.09 -3.07 -2.17
C SER A 352 44.37 -1.73 -2.00
N ALA A 353 45.03 -0.75 -1.37
CA ALA A 353 44.49 0.58 -1.12
C ALA A 353 44.25 1.36 -2.42
N ALA A 354 45.13 1.21 -3.43
CA ALA A 354 45.01 1.87 -4.72
C ALA A 354 43.79 1.35 -5.51
N GLY A 355 43.51 0.04 -5.45
CA GLY A 355 42.30 -0.55 -6.03
C GLY A 355 41.01 0.00 -5.40
N TRP A 356 40.99 0.21 -4.08
CA TRP A 356 39.87 0.87 -3.42
C TRP A 356 39.71 2.35 -3.82
N ARG A 357 40.80 3.09 -4.04
CA ARG A 357 40.72 4.47 -4.58
C ARG A 357 40.02 4.48 -5.92
N LEU A 358 40.42 3.59 -6.83
CA LEU A 358 39.81 3.54 -8.15
C LEU A 358 38.31 3.25 -8.06
N LEU A 359 37.91 2.25 -7.26
CA LEU A 359 36.52 1.84 -7.12
C LEU A 359 35.64 2.94 -6.52
N VAL A 360 36.10 3.56 -5.43
CA VAL A 360 35.37 4.62 -4.72
C VAL A 360 35.30 5.89 -5.58
N SER A 361 36.40 6.27 -6.23
CA SER A 361 36.42 7.43 -7.13
C SER A 361 35.57 7.21 -8.38
N ALA A 362 35.56 5.99 -8.95
CA ALA A 362 34.71 5.65 -10.09
C ALA A 362 33.23 5.69 -9.70
N PHE A 363 32.86 5.18 -8.51
CA PHE A 363 31.50 5.28 -8.00
C PHE A 363 31.08 6.72 -7.76
N ALA A 364 31.94 7.54 -7.15
CA ALA A 364 31.62 8.93 -6.88
C ALA A 364 31.45 9.72 -8.19
N ALA A 365 32.32 9.51 -9.18
CA ALA A 365 32.18 10.08 -10.51
C ALA A 365 30.88 9.63 -11.19
N TYR A 366 30.53 8.34 -11.08
CA TYR A 366 29.26 7.81 -11.58
C TYR A 366 28.05 8.49 -10.91
N ALA A 367 28.03 8.61 -9.58
CA ALA A 367 26.95 9.25 -8.83
C ALA A 367 26.81 10.74 -9.20
N LEU A 368 27.93 11.45 -9.38
CA LEU A 368 27.91 12.83 -9.86
C LEU A 368 27.31 12.96 -11.26
N VAL A 369 27.71 12.09 -12.19
CA VAL A 369 27.22 12.11 -13.57
C VAL A 369 25.75 11.68 -13.64
N ASP A 370 25.34 10.63 -12.93
CA ASP A 370 23.94 10.19 -12.85
C ASP A 370 23.06 11.28 -12.23
N GLY A 371 23.56 11.94 -11.18
CA GLY A 371 22.88 13.05 -10.53
C GLY A 371 22.70 14.24 -11.47
N ALA A 372 23.76 14.66 -12.15
CA ALA A 372 23.72 15.75 -13.13
C ALA A 372 22.79 15.45 -14.31
N LEU A 373 22.88 14.24 -14.89
CA LEU A 373 22.00 13.82 -16.00
C LEU A 373 20.54 13.73 -15.55
N SER A 374 20.28 13.26 -14.33
CA SER A 374 18.91 13.22 -13.77
C SER A 374 18.33 14.62 -13.61
N LEU A 375 19.13 15.59 -13.14
CA LEU A 375 18.71 16.99 -13.04
C LEU A 375 18.52 17.67 -14.41
N LEU A 376 19.41 17.41 -15.37
CA LEU A 376 19.30 17.94 -16.74
C LEU A 376 18.11 17.33 -17.51
N GLY A 377 17.73 16.09 -17.16
CA GLY A 377 16.57 15.40 -17.70
C GLY A 377 15.25 15.83 -17.07
N ALA A 378 15.24 16.22 -15.79
CA ALA A 378 14.04 16.52 -15.00
C ALA A 378 13.07 17.54 -15.64
N PRO A 379 13.51 18.64 -16.31
CA PRO A 379 12.59 19.57 -16.97
C PRO A 379 11.74 18.93 -18.07
N ARG A 380 12.23 17.85 -18.70
CA ARG A 380 11.55 17.10 -19.76
C ARG A 380 10.58 16.06 -19.22
N GLU A 381 10.62 15.80 -17.91
CA GLU A 381 9.75 14.84 -17.24
C GLU A 381 8.45 15.51 -16.76
N PRO A 382 7.33 14.76 -16.72
CA PRO A 382 6.07 15.22 -16.14
C PRO A 382 6.21 15.50 -14.63
N PRO A 383 5.34 16.32 -14.01
CA PRO A 383 5.56 16.90 -12.68
C PRO A 383 5.94 15.92 -11.57
N ALA A 384 5.26 14.76 -11.47
CA ALA A 384 5.58 13.74 -10.46
C ALA A 384 6.95 13.07 -10.70
N ARG A 385 7.31 12.82 -11.96
CA ARG A 385 8.61 12.25 -12.33
C ARG A 385 9.73 13.29 -12.29
N ARG A 386 9.39 14.57 -12.48
CA ARG A 386 10.30 15.70 -12.34
C ARG A 386 10.77 15.84 -10.90
N LEU A 387 9.84 15.81 -9.92
CA LEU A 387 10.22 15.86 -8.51
C LEU A 387 11.08 14.64 -8.13
N LEU A 388 10.70 13.45 -8.56
CA LEU A 388 11.49 12.23 -8.31
C LEU A 388 12.88 12.28 -8.97
N ALA A 389 12.98 12.77 -10.20
CA ALA A 389 14.24 12.96 -10.91
C ALA A 389 15.10 14.06 -10.26
N GLN A 390 14.48 15.11 -9.71
CA GLN A 390 15.15 16.16 -8.94
C GLN A 390 15.70 15.62 -7.62
N VAL A 391 14.88 14.93 -6.83
CA VAL A 391 15.27 14.33 -5.55
C VAL A 391 16.38 13.29 -5.77
N ARG A 392 16.21 12.40 -6.75
CA ARG A 392 17.25 11.44 -7.14
C ARG A 392 18.52 12.16 -7.58
N GLY A 393 18.39 13.18 -8.41
CA GLY A 393 19.51 13.95 -8.95
C GLY A 393 20.33 14.62 -7.86
N VAL A 394 19.66 15.31 -6.94
CA VAL A 394 20.26 15.96 -5.76
C VAL A 394 20.88 14.92 -4.82
N ALA A 395 20.16 13.84 -4.50
CA ALA A 395 20.67 12.79 -3.62
C ALA A 395 21.93 12.11 -4.20
N SER A 396 21.94 11.84 -5.51
CA SER A 396 23.08 11.23 -6.20
C SER A 396 24.30 12.17 -6.27
N LEU A 397 24.08 13.47 -6.50
CA LEU A 397 25.14 14.49 -6.43
C LEU A 397 25.71 14.61 -5.02
N LEU A 398 24.84 14.72 -4.00
CA LEU A 398 25.26 14.80 -2.60
C LEU A 398 26.05 13.55 -2.19
N LEU A 399 25.59 12.37 -2.59
CA LEU A 399 26.28 11.11 -2.35
C LEU A 399 27.67 11.11 -3.00
N GLY A 400 27.78 11.51 -4.27
CA GLY A 400 29.07 11.62 -4.96
C GLY A 400 30.03 12.61 -4.27
N LEU A 401 29.53 13.80 -3.88
CA LEU A 401 30.32 14.81 -3.17
C LEU A 401 30.76 14.35 -1.78
N VAL A 402 29.88 13.67 -1.02
CA VAL A 402 30.20 13.12 0.30
C VAL A 402 31.28 12.05 0.19
N VAL A 403 31.16 11.15 -0.80
CA VAL A 403 32.14 10.09 -1.04
C VAL A 403 33.51 10.67 -1.43
N LEU A 404 33.56 11.71 -2.27
CA LEU A 404 34.80 12.41 -2.63
C LEU A 404 35.43 13.17 -1.45
N ARG A 405 34.60 13.83 -0.63
CA ARG A 405 35.08 14.69 0.46
C ARG A 405 35.54 13.91 1.69
N ARG A 406 34.83 12.84 2.06
CA ARG A 406 35.05 12.17 3.35
C ARG A 406 36.23 11.19 3.33
N GLY A 407 36.62 10.68 2.16
CA GLY A 407 37.71 9.70 2.06
C GLY A 407 37.40 8.40 2.82
N TYR A 408 37.29 7.29 2.09
CA TYR A 408 37.27 5.92 2.65
C TYR A 408 36.37 5.66 3.87
N VAL A 409 35.05 5.63 3.65
CA VAL A 409 34.16 4.81 4.50
C VAL A 409 33.82 3.53 3.73
N VAL A 410 34.82 2.67 3.55
CA VAL A 410 34.74 1.44 2.74
C VAL A 410 33.59 0.54 3.22
N GLU A 411 33.36 0.47 4.52
CA GLU A 411 32.30 -0.32 5.14
C GLU A 411 30.90 0.21 4.80
N ALA A 412 30.66 1.52 4.93
CA ALA A 412 29.37 2.13 4.57
C ALA A 412 29.10 2.04 3.06
N PHE A 413 30.12 2.22 2.22
CA PHE A 413 30.02 2.05 0.78
C PHE A 413 29.61 0.62 0.39
N VAL A 414 30.20 -0.37 1.05
CA VAL A 414 29.90 -1.79 0.79
C VAL A 414 28.51 -2.16 1.25
N ILE A 415 28.09 -1.72 2.43
CA ILE A 415 26.74 -1.97 2.93
C ILE A 415 25.71 -1.38 1.96
N LEU A 416 25.96 -0.14 1.49
CA LEU A 416 25.08 0.54 0.54
C LEU A 416 25.02 -0.19 -0.82
N VAL A 417 26.16 -0.62 -1.36
CA VAL A 417 26.21 -1.35 -2.63
C VAL A 417 25.59 -2.75 -2.50
N GLY A 418 25.80 -3.44 -1.37
CA GLY A 418 25.16 -4.72 -1.08
C GLY A 418 23.64 -4.57 -1.03
N VAL A 419 23.12 -3.72 -0.16
CA VAL A 419 21.67 -3.49 -0.04
C VAL A 419 21.04 -3.13 -1.39
N TRP A 420 21.67 -2.25 -2.16
CA TRP A 420 21.19 -1.87 -3.50
C TRP A 420 21.23 -3.01 -4.53
N ALA A 421 22.29 -3.82 -4.53
CA ALA A 421 22.42 -4.97 -5.43
C ALA A 421 21.40 -6.07 -5.10
N PHE A 422 21.10 -6.26 -3.82
CA PHE A 422 20.05 -7.18 -3.37
C PHE A 422 18.67 -6.73 -3.85
N ILE A 423 18.28 -5.48 -3.58
CA ILE A 423 16.98 -4.92 -4.01
C ILE A 423 16.85 -4.98 -5.54
N SER A 424 17.88 -4.56 -6.26
CA SER A 424 17.87 -4.58 -7.73
C SER A 424 17.86 -6.00 -8.31
N GLY A 425 18.48 -6.96 -7.64
CA GLY A 425 18.43 -8.38 -8.00
C GLY A 425 17.04 -8.97 -7.80
N ALA A 426 16.41 -8.68 -6.67
CA ALA A 426 15.05 -9.11 -6.34
C ALA A 426 14.02 -8.59 -7.36
N LEU A 427 14.14 -7.32 -7.75
CA LEU A 427 13.30 -6.72 -8.79
C LEU A 427 13.48 -7.40 -10.16
N ARG A 428 14.70 -7.84 -10.51
CA ARG A 428 14.96 -8.57 -11.78
C ARG A 428 14.43 -10.00 -11.75
N VAL A 429 14.55 -10.69 -10.62
CA VAL A 429 13.92 -12.02 -10.45
C VAL A 429 12.40 -11.88 -10.57
N ALA A 430 11.80 -10.90 -9.89
CA ALA A 430 10.37 -10.61 -10.00
C ALA A 430 9.98 -10.31 -11.45
N ALA A 431 10.69 -9.41 -12.12
CA ALA A 431 10.44 -9.08 -13.53
C ALA A 431 10.62 -10.28 -14.48
N SER A 432 11.52 -11.21 -14.18
CA SER A 432 11.77 -12.38 -15.03
C SER A 432 10.62 -13.40 -15.02
N VAL A 433 9.91 -13.45 -13.88
CA VAL A 433 8.73 -14.29 -13.69
C VAL A 433 7.50 -13.57 -14.26
N VAL A 434 7.38 -12.26 -14.05
CA VAL A 434 6.22 -11.45 -14.46
C VAL A 434 6.19 -11.15 -15.96
N LEU A 435 7.36 -10.90 -16.59
CA LEU A 435 7.49 -10.52 -18.01
C LEU A 435 7.84 -11.72 -18.92
N LYS A 436 7.57 -12.94 -18.47
CA LYS A 436 7.90 -14.17 -19.20
C LYS A 436 7.15 -14.22 -20.54
N GLY A 437 7.89 -14.12 -21.64
CA GLY A 437 7.38 -14.01 -23.01
C GLY A 437 7.56 -12.62 -23.67
N MET A 438 7.95 -11.59 -22.91
CA MET A 438 8.19 -10.23 -23.42
C MET A 438 9.69 -9.86 -23.49
N VAL A 439 10.52 -10.54 -22.71
CA VAL A 439 11.98 -10.42 -22.64
C VAL A 439 12.54 -11.83 -22.43
N GLU A 440 13.83 -12.06 -22.72
CA GLU A 440 14.49 -13.34 -22.45
C GLU A 440 14.56 -13.64 -20.93
N SER A 441 13.47 -14.19 -20.40
CA SER A 441 13.22 -14.42 -18.97
C SER A 441 14.30 -15.23 -18.27
N ARG A 442 14.97 -16.16 -18.98
CA ARG A 442 16.01 -17.03 -18.42
C ARG A 442 17.24 -16.24 -18.00
N TRP A 443 17.63 -15.25 -18.79
CA TRP A 443 18.77 -14.38 -18.50
C TRP A 443 18.45 -13.36 -17.42
N LEU A 444 17.25 -12.80 -17.45
CA LEU A 444 16.81 -11.84 -16.44
C LEU A 444 16.72 -12.49 -15.05
N PHE A 445 16.25 -13.74 -14.99
CA PHE A 445 16.22 -14.55 -13.78
C PHE A 445 17.63 -14.87 -13.29
N ALA A 446 18.50 -15.38 -14.16
CA ALA A 446 19.88 -15.74 -13.81
C ALA A 446 20.67 -14.52 -13.32
N ALA A 447 20.54 -13.37 -13.99
CA ALA A 447 21.19 -12.13 -13.58
C ALA A 447 20.63 -11.57 -12.26
N GLY A 448 19.32 -11.67 -12.04
CA GLY A 448 18.67 -11.25 -10.80
C GLY A 448 19.08 -12.12 -9.61
N ALA A 449 18.95 -13.44 -9.73
CA ALA A 449 19.30 -14.39 -8.69
C ALA A 449 20.81 -14.37 -8.38
N GLY A 450 21.65 -14.27 -9.42
CA GLY A 450 23.09 -14.10 -9.27
C GLY A 450 23.45 -12.82 -8.52
N SER A 451 22.77 -11.70 -8.79
CA SER A 451 23.00 -10.43 -8.07
C SER A 451 22.59 -10.50 -6.60
N MET A 452 21.48 -11.17 -6.28
CA MET A 452 21.03 -11.37 -4.89
C MET A 452 21.98 -12.25 -4.10
N LEU A 453 22.42 -13.37 -4.68
CA LEU A 453 23.37 -14.28 -4.04
C LEU A 453 24.73 -13.61 -3.84
N ALA A 454 25.25 -12.93 -4.86
CA ALA A 454 26.50 -12.18 -4.76
C ALA A 454 26.41 -11.08 -3.68
N SER A 455 25.27 -10.40 -3.57
CA SER A 455 25.04 -9.40 -2.53
C SER A 455 24.94 -10.00 -1.13
N LEU A 456 24.27 -11.14 -0.96
CA LEU A 456 24.15 -11.78 0.34
C LEU A 456 25.52 -12.27 0.83
N VAL A 457 26.32 -12.84 -0.08
CA VAL A 457 27.73 -13.17 0.18
C VAL A 457 28.52 -11.91 0.52
N LEU A 458 28.34 -10.81 -0.21
CA LEU A 458 29.01 -9.52 0.05
C LEU A 458 28.72 -8.98 1.46
N LEU A 459 27.48 -9.11 1.93
CA LEU A 459 27.03 -8.62 3.23
C LEU A 459 27.37 -9.57 4.40
N MET A 460 27.61 -10.85 4.12
CA MET A 460 27.92 -11.88 5.13
C MET A 460 29.42 -12.20 5.24
N LEU A 461 30.24 -11.80 4.27
CA LEU A 461 31.70 -11.95 4.36
C LEU A 461 32.26 -11.01 5.45
N PRO A 462 33.22 -11.45 6.27
CA PRO A 462 33.88 -10.58 7.25
C PRO A 462 34.48 -9.36 6.55
N ALA A 463 34.62 -8.25 7.29
CA ALA A 463 35.10 -6.92 6.88
C ALA A 463 36.56 -6.89 6.33
N SER A 464 37.05 -7.99 5.77
CA SER A 464 38.25 -8.02 4.96
C SER A 464 37.99 -7.25 3.66
N ALA A 465 38.49 -6.01 3.63
CA ALA A 465 38.44 -5.13 2.47
C ALA A 465 39.07 -5.77 1.20
N VAL A 466 39.82 -6.86 1.31
CA VAL A 466 40.42 -7.56 0.16
C VAL A 466 39.40 -8.43 -0.58
N LEU A 467 38.68 -9.33 0.11
CA LEU A 467 37.71 -10.23 -0.52
C LEU A 467 36.53 -9.47 -1.13
N LEU A 468 36.12 -8.43 -0.43
CA LEU A 468 35.01 -7.55 -0.78
C LEU A 468 35.24 -6.75 -2.06
N LYS A 469 36.47 -6.23 -2.21
CA LYS A 469 36.92 -5.55 -3.43
C LYS A 469 37.00 -6.51 -4.61
N LEU A 470 37.51 -7.73 -4.42
CA LEU A 470 37.60 -8.75 -5.47
C LEU A 470 36.20 -9.17 -5.93
N ALA A 471 35.25 -9.32 -5.00
CA ALA A 471 33.85 -9.60 -5.31
C ALA A 471 33.18 -8.45 -6.08
N LEU A 472 33.39 -7.18 -5.67
CA LEU A 472 32.82 -6.03 -6.38
C LEU A 472 33.42 -5.85 -7.78
N ALA A 473 34.74 -6.05 -7.91
CA ALA A 473 35.42 -5.97 -9.19
C ALA A 473 34.97 -7.08 -10.15
N GLY A 474 34.84 -8.32 -9.65
CA GLY A 474 34.28 -9.44 -10.40
C GLY A 474 32.82 -9.20 -10.82
N PHE A 475 32.01 -8.64 -9.94
CA PHE A 475 30.64 -8.25 -10.25
C PHE A 475 30.57 -7.18 -11.34
N LEU A 476 31.41 -6.13 -11.29
CA LEU A 476 31.45 -5.09 -12.32
C LEU A 476 31.86 -5.65 -13.69
N CYS A 477 32.82 -6.57 -13.74
CA CYS A 477 33.18 -7.28 -14.96
C CYS A 477 32.03 -8.14 -15.50
N TYR A 478 31.37 -8.91 -14.63
CA TYR A 478 30.21 -9.74 -15.00
C TYR A 478 29.03 -8.90 -15.51
N TYR A 479 28.67 -7.85 -14.76
CA TYR A 479 27.63 -6.91 -15.14
C TYR A 479 27.94 -6.21 -16.46
N GLY A 480 29.18 -5.76 -16.63
CA GLY A 480 29.62 -5.08 -17.83
C GLY A 480 29.59 -5.99 -19.06
N ALA A 481 30.01 -7.24 -18.92
CA ALA A 481 29.89 -8.25 -19.98
C ALA A 481 28.41 -8.49 -20.36
N GLY A 482 27.52 -8.60 -19.38
CA GLY A 482 26.08 -8.72 -19.62
C GLY A 482 25.50 -7.53 -20.41
N GLN A 483 25.92 -6.31 -20.09
CA GLN A 483 25.47 -5.10 -20.81
C GLN A 483 26.04 -5.01 -22.23
N LEU A 484 27.30 -5.41 -22.44
CA LEU A 484 27.88 -5.50 -23.78
C LEU A 484 27.13 -6.52 -24.64
N LEU A 485 26.88 -7.72 -24.10
CA LEU A 485 26.13 -8.77 -24.80
C LEU A 485 24.70 -8.30 -25.12
N ALA A 486 24.02 -7.63 -24.19
CA ALA A 486 22.70 -7.05 -24.42
C ALA A 486 22.70 -5.95 -25.50
N GLY A 487 23.75 -5.11 -25.55
CA GLY A 487 23.92 -4.07 -26.58
C GLY A 487 24.27 -4.62 -27.97
N LEU A 488 25.05 -5.71 -28.02
CA LEU A 488 25.49 -6.37 -29.26
C LEU A 488 24.40 -7.28 -29.87
N PHE A 489 23.74 -8.07 -29.03
CA PHE A 489 22.82 -9.13 -29.47
C PHE A 489 21.34 -8.80 -29.25
N GLY A 490 21.03 -7.70 -28.55
CA GLY A 490 19.66 -7.19 -28.40
C GLY A 490 19.12 -6.56 -29.68
N GLN A 491 19.03 -7.30 -30.78
CA GLN A 491 18.39 -6.84 -32.02
C GLN A 491 16.88 -7.07 -32.03
N ARG A 492 16.18 -6.18 -32.75
CA ARG A 492 14.73 -6.20 -33.00
C ARG A 492 14.38 -7.39 -33.89
N LEU A 493 13.42 -8.24 -33.49
CA LEU A 493 12.71 -9.09 -34.45
C LEU A 493 11.91 -8.17 -35.41
N PRO A 494 12.06 -8.30 -36.74
CA PRO A 494 11.25 -7.55 -37.69
C PRO A 494 9.78 -7.95 -37.53
N ARG A 495 8.88 -6.95 -37.61
CA ARG A 495 7.43 -7.21 -37.76
C ARG A 495 7.24 -8.04 -39.02
N THR A 496 6.78 -9.28 -38.90
CA THR A 496 6.17 -10.01 -40.00
C THR A 496 4.96 -9.19 -40.45
N ALA A 497 5.08 -8.55 -41.62
CA ALA A 497 3.97 -7.86 -42.28
C ALA A 497 2.85 -8.88 -42.52
N GLY A 498 1.63 -8.53 -42.12
CA GLY A 498 0.45 -9.36 -42.34
C GLY A 498 0.26 -9.64 -43.82
N ALA A 499 0.18 -10.94 -44.15
CA ALA A 499 -0.23 -11.38 -45.47
C ALA A 499 -1.70 -10.99 -45.66
N VAL A 500 -1.92 -10.02 -46.55
CA VAL A 500 -3.19 -9.77 -47.20
C VAL A 500 -3.60 -11.04 -47.95
N SER A 501 -4.69 -11.68 -47.53
CA SER A 501 -5.42 -12.61 -48.39
C SER A 501 -6.76 -11.96 -48.73
N ARG A 502 -6.81 -11.38 -49.92
CA ARG A 502 -8.06 -11.15 -50.66
C ARG A 502 -8.68 -12.52 -50.96
N ARG A 503 -9.97 -12.68 -50.69
CA ARG A 503 -10.85 -13.44 -51.58
C ARG A 503 -12.12 -12.65 -51.81
N THR A 504 -12.35 -12.47 -53.11
CA THR A 504 -13.59 -12.12 -53.81
C THR A 504 -14.78 -12.92 -53.34
#